data_AF-X8JML2-F1
#
_entry.id   AF-X8JML2-F1
#
_cell.length_a   1.000
_cell.length_b   1.000
_cell.length_c   1.000
_cell.angle_alpha   90.00
_cell.angle_beta   90.00
_cell.angle_gamma   90.00
#
_symmetry.space_group_name_H-M   'P 1'
#
loop_
_entity.id
_entity.type
_entity.pdbx_description
1 polymer ?
#
loop_
_entity_poly.entity_id
_entity_poly.type
_entity_poly.pdbx_seq_one_letter_code
_entity_poly.pdbx_strand_id
1 'polypeptide(L)'
;MVWIGVIMYMLLTGMQTLYAYFIERDTVFVGKRKTVNKRIETERLTIGAKTLPAEKKDVSAGPRYVLIASYVHTANNGKSLIRKAKQSTEATFTSWFDEEGKMDQVAFGEWLSSFVEKLVGESS
;
A
#
# COMPACT_ATOMS: atom_id res chain seq x y z
N MET A 1 18.99 -25.51 30.64
CA MET A 1 18.95 -25.57 29.16
C MET A 1 17.60 -25.14 28.56
N VAL A 2 16.45 -25.38 29.20
CA VAL A 2 15.13 -24.99 28.65
C VAL A 2 14.92 -23.48 28.53
N TRP A 3 15.48 -22.71 29.47
CA TRP A 3 15.36 -21.24 29.53
C TRP A 3 15.94 -20.51 28.32
N ILE A 4 16.98 -21.05 27.70
CA ILE A 4 17.59 -20.46 26.49
C ILE A 4 16.57 -20.47 25.34
N GLY A 5 15.82 -21.56 25.20
CA GLY A 5 14.76 -21.66 24.19
C GLY A 5 13.63 -20.66 24.41
N VAL A 6 13.24 -20.45 25.67
CA VAL A 6 12.16 -19.50 26.01
C VAL A 6 12.59 -18.05 25.73
N ILE A 7 13.80 -17.67 26.11
CA ILE A 7 14.35 -16.32 25.86
C ILE A 7 14.47 -16.08 24.36
N MET A 8 14.99 -17.06 23.62
CA MET A 8 15.11 -16.99 22.16
C MET A 8 13.73 -16.84 21.50
N TYR A 9 12.74 -17.63 21.93
CA TYR A 9 11.37 -17.54 21.43
C TYR A 9 10.73 -16.17 21.70
N MET A 10 10.89 -15.61 22.91
CA MET A 10 10.38 -14.26 23.22
C MET A 10 11.02 -13.19 22.33
N LEU A 11 12.33 -13.27 22.07
CA LEU A 11 13.03 -12.31 21.21
C LEU A 11 12.54 -12.40 19.75
N LEU A 12 12.49 -13.61 19.18
CA LEU A 12 12.00 -13.84 17.82
C LEU A 12 10.53 -13.41 17.67
N THR A 13 9.69 -13.76 18.64
CA THR A 13 8.26 -13.40 18.64
C THR A 13 8.08 -11.88 18.77
N GLY A 14 8.84 -11.24 19.66
CA GLY A 14 8.80 -9.79 19.83
C GLY A 14 9.26 -9.06 18.56
N MET A 15 10.35 -9.52 17.93
CA MET A 15 10.87 -8.94 16.71
C MET A 15 9.92 -9.10 15.53
N GLN A 16 9.28 -10.28 15.39
CA GLN A 16 8.25 -10.52 14.38
C GLN A 16 7.01 -9.65 14.62
N THR A 17 6.55 -9.55 15.86
CA THR A 17 5.40 -8.69 16.22
C THR A 17 5.70 -7.22 15.94
N LEU A 18 6.91 -6.75 16.26
CA LEU A 18 7.35 -5.39 15.97
C LEU A 18 7.36 -5.12 14.46
N TYR A 19 7.88 -6.08 13.68
CA TYR A 19 7.91 -5.99 12.22
C TYR A 19 6.50 -5.88 11.63
N ALA A 20 5.58 -6.75 12.04
CA ALA A 20 4.19 -6.70 11.61
C ALA A 20 3.53 -5.35 11.97
N TYR A 21 3.76 -4.87 13.19
CA TYR A 21 3.18 -3.62 13.67
C TYR A 21 3.73 -2.37 12.97
N PHE A 22 5.01 -2.33 12.59
CA PHE A 22 5.61 -1.14 11.96
C PHE A 22 5.54 -1.13 10.43
N ILE A 23 5.63 -2.28 9.77
CA ILE A 23 5.77 -2.37 8.31
C ILE A 23 4.47 -2.82 7.65
N GLU A 24 3.71 -3.71 8.31
CA GLU A 24 2.49 -4.30 7.75
C GLU A 24 1.25 -3.45 8.02
N ARG A 25 1.31 -2.58 9.04
CA ARG A 25 0.17 -1.77 9.50
C ARG A 25 -0.42 -0.83 8.46
N ASP A 26 0.41 -0.29 7.57
CA ASP A 26 -0.04 0.66 6.55
C ASP A 26 -0.27 -0.01 5.20
N THR A 27 0.04 -1.31 5.02
CA THR A 27 -0.11 -2.01 3.74
C THR A 27 -1.46 -2.71 3.64
N VAL A 28 -2.31 -2.26 2.72
CA VAL A 28 -3.66 -2.82 2.50
C VAL A 28 -3.64 -3.90 1.43
N PHE A 29 -2.72 -3.81 0.47
CA PHE A 29 -2.65 -4.77 -0.61
C PHE A 29 -1.20 -4.98 -1.08
N VAL A 30 -0.85 -6.24 -1.36
CA VAL A 30 0.40 -6.61 -2.02
C VAL A 30 0.09 -7.60 -3.13
N GLY A 31 0.16 -7.13 -4.37
CA GLY A 31 0.05 -7.94 -5.58
C GLY A 31 1.43 -8.31 -6.10
N LYS A 32 1.63 -9.58 -6.48
CA LYS A 32 2.83 -10.03 -7.20
C LYS A 32 2.43 -10.81 -8.43
N ARG A 33 2.89 -10.36 -9.60
CA ARG A 33 2.70 -11.08 -10.87
C ARG A 33 4.06 -11.52 -11.40
N LYS A 34 4.14 -12.75 -11.89
CA LYS A 34 5.31 -13.24 -12.61
C LYS A 34 4.91 -13.54 -14.04
N THR A 35 5.63 -12.96 -14.99
CA THR A 35 5.41 -13.17 -16.42
C THR A 35 6.68 -13.77 -17.01
N VAL A 36 6.55 -14.79 -17.83
CA VAL A 36 7.68 -15.41 -18.54
C VAL A 36 7.52 -15.10 -20.01
N ASN A 37 8.27 -14.13 -20.50
CA ASN A 37 8.34 -13.83 -21.93
C ASN A 37 9.81 -13.61 -22.31
N LYS A 38 10.49 -14.66 -22.78
CA LYS A 38 11.95 -14.73 -23.01
C LYS A 38 12.83 -14.58 -21.75
N ARG A 39 12.40 -13.80 -20.75
CA ARG A 39 12.97 -13.66 -19.41
C ARG A 39 11.87 -13.74 -18.36
N ILE A 40 12.24 -14.12 -17.13
CA ILE A 40 11.32 -14.10 -15.99
C ILE A 40 11.26 -12.67 -15.47
N GLU A 41 10.11 -12.04 -15.68
CA GLU A 41 9.77 -10.72 -15.15
C GLU A 41 8.88 -10.86 -13.92
N THR A 42 9.11 -10.03 -12.91
CA THR A 42 8.36 -10.00 -11.67
C THR A 42 7.92 -8.58 -11.40
N GLU A 43 6.62 -8.39 -11.34
CA GLU A 43 5.94 -7.15 -10.98
C GLU A 43 5.43 -7.29 -9.54
N ARG A 44 5.69 -6.28 -8.72
CA ARG A 44 5.18 -6.19 -7.35
C ARG A 44 4.54 -4.83 -7.16
N LEU A 45 3.25 -4.83 -6.84
CA LEU A 45 2.47 -3.66 -6.49
C LEU A 45 2.13 -3.74 -5.01
N THR A 46 2.59 -2.76 -4.24
CA THR A 46 2.22 -2.60 -2.82
C THR A 46 1.38 -1.34 -2.70
N ILE A 47 0.17 -1.46 -2.19
CA ILE A 47 -0.72 -0.34 -1.88
C ILE A 47 -0.88 -0.28 -0.37
N GLY A 48 -0.63 0.89 0.18
CA GLY A 48 -0.92 1.23 1.56
C GLY A 48 -1.94 2.34 1.66
N ALA A 49 -2.66 2.35 2.77
CA ALA A 49 -3.65 3.35 3.06
C ALA A 49 -3.51 3.84 4.49
N LYS A 50 -3.79 5.11 4.70
CA LYS A 50 -3.78 5.72 6.02
C LYS A 50 -4.78 6.86 6.07
N THR A 51 -5.42 6.99 7.22
CA THR A 51 -6.43 8.01 7.47
C THR A 51 -5.80 9.12 8.27
N LEU A 52 -5.84 10.34 7.72
CA LEU A 52 -5.43 11.55 8.43
C LEU A 52 -6.68 12.13 9.11
N PRO A 53 -6.66 12.30 10.45
CA PRO A 53 -7.76 12.92 11.16
C PRO A 53 -7.91 14.39 10.74
N ALA A 54 -9.13 14.93 10.86
CA ALA A 54 -9.38 16.34 10.65
C ALA A 54 -8.53 17.18 11.61
N GLU A 55 -7.84 18.20 11.07
CA GLU A 55 -7.09 19.12 11.92
C GLU A 55 -8.07 19.98 12.71
N LYS A 56 -7.82 20.18 14.01
CA LYS A 56 -8.72 20.93 14.92
C LYS A 56 -8.99 22.38 14.49
N LYS A 57 -8.17 22.93 13.59
CA LYS A 57 -8.32 24.29 13.07
C LYS A 57 -9.35 24.39 11.93
N ASP A 58 -9.54 23.31 11.18
CA ASP A 58 -10.41 23.29 10.00
C ASP A 58 -11.44 22.17 10.15
N VAL A 59 -12.46 22.40 10.98
CA VAL A 59 -13.57 21.44 11.20
C VAL A 59 -14.29 21.11 9.87
N SER A 60 -14.26 22.04 8.90
CA SER A 60 -14.85 21.85 7.58
C SER A 60 -14.03 20.97 6.64
N ALA A 61 -12.73 20.74 6.90
CA ALA A 61 -11.86 19.99 5.99
C ALA A 61 -12.05 18.46 6.07
N GLY A 62 -12.75 17.98 7.11
CA GLY A 62 -13.05 16.56 7.31
C GLY A 62 -11.80 15.67 7.44
N PRO A 63 -11.97 14.37 7.73
CA PRO A 63 -10.88 13.41 7.63
C PRO A 63 -10.44 13.24 6.16
N ARG A 64 -9.17 12.91 5.94
CA ARG A 64 -8.61 12.63 4.62
C ARG A 64 -8.11 11.20 4.51
N TYR A 65 -8.35 10.58 3.38
CA TYR A 65 -7.84 9.26 3.02
C TYR A 65 -6.59 9.43 2.15
N VAL A 66 -5.47 8.86 2.60
CA VAL A 66 -4.19 8.92 1.88
C VAL A 66 -3.83 7.52 1.42
N LEU A 67 -3.69 7.36 0.10
CA LEU A 67 -3.17 6.16 -0.51
C LEU A 67 -1.71 6.35 -0.89
N ILE A 68 -0.89 5.34 -0.59
CA ILE A 68 0.50 5.26 -1.01
C ILE A 68 0.66 3.98 -1.81
N ALA A 69 1.05 4.09 -3.07
CA ALA A 69 1.36 2.92 -3.88
C ALA A 69 2.84 2.90 -4.28
N SER A 70 3.40 1.69 -4.33
CA SER A 70 4.75 1.41 -4.75
C SER A 70 4.71 0.28 -5.77
N TYR A 71 5.21 0.54 -6.96
CA TYR A 71 5.35 -0.41 -8.04
C TYR A 71 6.83 -0.75 -8.27
N VAL A 72 7.15 -2.03 -8.40
CA VAL A 72 8.49 -2.53 -8.69
C VAL A 72 8.38 -3.62 -9.75
N HIS A 73 9.05 -3.42 -10.88
CA HIS A 73 9.14 -4.37 -11.98
C HIS A 73 10.60 -4.75 -12.18
N THR A 74 10.90 -6.04 -12.13
CA THR A 74 12.25 -6.59 -12.20
C THR A 74 12.32 -7.74 -13.19
N ALA A 75 13.48 -7.94 -13.81
CA ALA A 75 13.82 -9.08 -14.65
C ALA A 75 14.90 -9.95 -14.01
N ASN A 76 15.10 -11.14 -14.58
CA ASN A 76 16.14 -12.10 -14.22
C ASN A 76 16.12 -12.42 -12.72
N ASN A 77 14.92 -12.69 -12.20
CA ASN A 77 14.71 -13.06 -10.80
C ASN A 77 15.23 -11.98 -9.81
N GLY A 78 15.00 -10.70 -10.12
CA GLY A 78 15.36 -9.56 -9.26
C GLY A 78 16.74 -8.96 -9.51
N LYS A 79 17.53 -9.52 -10.44
CA LYS A 79 18.88 -9.02 -10.76
C LYS A 79 18.89 -7.76 -11.61
N SER A 80 17.82 -7.49 -12.33
CA SER A 80 17.68 -6.30 -13.17
C SER A 80 16.41 -5.56 -12.78
N LEU A 81 16.53 -4.29 -12.42
CA LEU A 81 15.40 -3.41 -12.19
C LEU A 81 14.94 -2.86 -13.55
N ILE A 82 13.70 -3.15 -13.93
CA ILE A 82 13.08 -2.59 -15.13
C ILE A 82 12.46 -1.24 -14.78
N ARG A 83 11.64 -1.22 -13.73
CA ARG A 83 10.94 0.00 -13.31
C ARG A 83 10.69 0.00 -11.81
N LYS A 84 10.70 1.21 -11.25
CA LYS A 84 10.24 1.48 -9.89
C LYS A 84 9.48 2.79 -9.89
N ALA A 85 8.27 2.80 -9.34
CA ALA A 85 7.48 4.00 -9.14
C ALA A 85 6.91 4.00 -7.73
N LYS A 86 6.82 5.18 -7.12
CA LYS A 86 6.16 5.38 -5.84
C LYS A 86 5.39 6.68 -5.91
N GLN A 87 4.10 6.63 -5.62
CA GLN A 87 3.23 7.80 -5.64
C GLN A 87 2.29 7.76 -4.45
N SER A 88 1.83 8.93 -4.05
CA SER A 88 0.79 9.10 -3.06
C SER A 88 -0.30 9.99 -3.60
N THR A 89 -1.54 9.68 -3.25
CA THR A 89 -2.71 10.52 -3.54
C THR A 89 -3.51 10.70 -2.26
N GLU A 90 -4.19 11.83 -2.16
CA GLU A 90 -5.06 12.17 -1.04
C GLU A 90 -6.44 12.57 -1.57
N ALA A 91 -7.46 12.22 -0.79
CA ALA A 91 -8.84 12.59 -1.07
C ALA A 91 -9.61 12.70 0.24
N THR A 92 -10.64 13.54 0.27
CA THR A 92 -11.51 13.71 1.44
C THR A 92 -12.58 12.63 1.44
N PHE A 93 -12.97 12.10 2.59
CA PHE A 93 -14.02 11.07 2.65
C PHE A 93 -15.35 11.55 2.04
N THR A 94 -15.65 12.85 2.12
CA THR A 94 -16.86 13.44 1.54
C THR A 94 -16.95 13.32 0.01
N SER A 95 -15.87 12.95 -0.70
CA SER A 95 -15.95 12.76 -2.15
C SER A 95 -16.66 11.47 -2.55
N TRP A 96 -16.79 10.50 -1.65
CA TRP A 96 -17.38 9.19 -1.95
C TRP A 96 -18.46 8.76 -0.96
N PHE A 97 -18.61 9.45 0.15
CA PHE A 97 -19.64 9.14 1.14
C PHE A 97 -20.73 10.20 1.09
N ASP A 98 -21.98 9.76 0.97
CA ASP A 98 -23.14 10.64 1.05
C ASP A 98 -23.53 10.95 2.51
N GLU A 99 -24.54 11.80 2.70
CA GLU A 99 -25.05 12.22 4.00
C GLU A 99 -25.63 11.06 4.82
N GLU A 100 -26.05 9.98 4.15
CA GLU A 100 -26.59 8.76 4.75
C GLU A 100 -25.46 7.76 5.13
N GLY A 101 -24.21 8.09 4.81
CA GLY A 101 -23.03 7.26 5.07
C GLY A 101 -22.86 6.10 4.08
N LYS A 102 -23.58 6.11 2.96
CA LYS A 102 -23.43 5.15 1.88
C LYS A 102 -22.32 5.59 0.93
N MET A 103 -21.51 4.62 0.53
CA MET A 103 -20.34 4.84 -0.31
C MET A 103 -20.68 4.71 -1.78
N ASP A 104 -20.27 5.68 -2.59
CA ASP A 104 -20.18 5.59 -4.04
C ASP A 104 -18.92 4.78 -4.42
N GLN A 105 -19.14 3.47 -4.58
CA GLN A 105 -18.08 2.54 -4.98
C GLN A 105 -17.59 2.76 -6.41
N VAL A 106 -18.42 3.34 -7.28
CA VAL A 106 -18.08 3.56 -8.69
C VAL A 106 -17.10 4.73 -8.78
N ALA A 107 -17.44 5.87 -8.18
CA ALA A 107 -16.56 7.03 -8.13
C ALA A 107 -15.22 6.72 -7.43
N PHE A 108 -15.27 5.94 -6.34
CA PHE A 108 -14.05 5.47 -5.67
C PHE A 108 -13.22 4.53 -6.56
N GLY A 109 -13.87 3.59 -7.24
CA GLY A 109 -13.23 2.65 -8.15
C GLY A 109 -12.56 3.33 -9.34
N GLU A 110 -13.21 4.32 -9.94
CA GLU A 110 -12.65 5.14 -11.02
C GLU A 110 -11.43 5.93 -10.55
N TRP A 111 -11.52 6.58 -9.38
CA TRP A 111 -10.41 7.30 -8.78
C TRP A 111 -9.21 6.37 -8.52
N LEU A 112 -9.44 5.21 -7.90
CA LEU A 112 -8.39 4.23 -7.62
C LEU A 112 -7.77 3.68 -8.91
N SER A 113 -8.60 3.38 -9.91
CA SER A 113 -8.14 2.87 -11.21
C SER A 113 -7.26 3.89 -11.92
N SER A 114 -7.68 5.16 -11.95
CA SER A 114 -6.87 6.24 -12.54
C SER A 114 -5.52 6.42 -11.83
N PHE A 115 -5.49 6.22 -10.50
CA PHE A 115 -4.27 6.31 -9.71
C PHE A 115 -3.31 5.15 -10.00
N VAL A 116 -3.82 3.92 -10.03
CA VAL A 116 -3.02 2.73 -10.37
C VAL A 116 -2.54 2.79 -11.81
N GLU A 117 -3.37 3.26 -12.73
CA GLU A 117 -3.02 3.44 -14.14
C GLU A 117 -1.89 4.46 -14.30
N LYS A 118 -1.90 5.60 -13.61
CA LYS A 118 -0.76 6.53 -13.61
C LYS A 118 0.50 5.88 -13.04
N LEU A 119 0.38 5.18 -11.91
CA LEU A 119 1.51 4.52 -11.27
C LEU A 119 2.18 3.45 -12.16
N VAL A 120 1.36 2.68 -12.89
CA VAL A 120 1.81 1.56 -13.75
C VAL A 120 2.09 2.02 -15.19
N GLY A 121 1.36 3.01 -15.69
CA GLY A 121 1.36 3.48 -17.08
C GLY A 121 2.28 4.66 -17.37
N GLU A 122 2.58 5.52 -16.39
CA GLU A 122 3.32 6.77 -16.64
C GLU A 122 4.85 6.53 -16.66
N SER A 123 5.33 6.06 -17.81
CA SER A 123 6.68 6.28 -18.32
C SER A 123 6.61 6.26 -19.85
N SER A 124 6.29 7.41 -20.45
CA SER A 124 6.56 7.70 -21.87
C SER A 124 7.23 9.06 -21.96
#